data_AF-A0A1G3PT96-F1
#
_entry.id   AF-A0A1G3PT96-F1
#
_cell.length_a   1.000
_cell.length_b   1.000
_cell.length_c   1.000
_cell.angle_alpha   90.00
_cell.angle_beta   90.00
_cell.angle_gamma   90.00
#
_symmetry.space_group_name_H-M   'P 1'
#
loop_
_entity.id
_entity.type
_entity.pdbx_description
1 polymer ?
#
loop_
_entity_poly.entity_id
_entity_poly.type
_entity_poly.pdbx_seq_one_letter_code
_entity_poly.pdbx_strand_id
1 'polypeptide(L)'
;MNPGLKWGDVAFLFWIALGIGVVAVILIIVFRYLKKDNAMGSVESLIKTGNFSKALALAQKHQKGNPNDYVVKYYIAQAYEGLHDYDSAAHYYEKASVAASSSHNDEMKPQIYLKVGQLYKKKRMYKEALGYFLLVLDKIPTHSKVLYEASSLLFDTKNFQKAKGYLETLVKIKPDNVKARLLLGKSCYHLNEFNDAASHLEPLVAKMQNSDPDYKDAVYYLADALALTKRYDKAVDALSNLMNDKMIFEDVLLKIVNVLVRSNNLQRIMDFSNRYLNVVSPSTKVALLYESGSALFKDGEVYRALYLWRDAATIDKNYKDLPDILKKYRVLLDNPKMENILSKNTVQFQDYVGRFLRLRTASQIIKQQNYWIIKQSDTSYVICKVPFPLTPMDLEGISKDLKSEVIANFTINVYSLFGLTPECGNHFVFRKINLVQGADFLKNLV
;
A
#
# COMPACT_ATOMS: atom_id res chain seq x y z
N MET A 1 -64.78 86.74 8.39
CA MET A 1 -65.43 85.51 7.90
C MET A 1 -64.36 84.43 7.83
N ASN A 2 -64.34 83.54 8.82
CA ASN A 2 -63.38 82.43 8.87
C ASN A 2 -64.11 81.19 8.29
N PRO A 3 -63.68 80.61 7.15
CA PRO A 3 -64.36 79.46 6.59
C PRO A 3 -64.01 78.24 7.45
N GLY A 4 -64.98 77.78 8.25
CA GLY A 4 -64.86 76.55 9.01
C GLY A 4 -64.63 75.37 8.06
N LEU A 5 -63.59 74.57 8.35
CA LEU A 5 -63.23 73.35 7.64
C LEU A 5 -64.47 72.45 7.49
N LYS A 6 -64.83 72.05 6.27
CA LYS A 6 -66.00 71.18 6.04
C LYS A 6 -65.68 69.79 6.57
N TRP A 7 -66.66 69.10 7.16
CA TRP A 7 -66.50 67.74 7.70
C TRP A 7 -65.90 66.73 6.70
N GLY A 8 -66.14 66.91 5.40
CA GLY A 8 -65.53 66.11 4.34
C GLY A 8 -64.01 66.28 4.22
N ASP A 9 -63.48 67.48 4.51
CA ASP A 9 -62.04 67.76 4.45
C ASP A 9 -61.31 67.12 5.64
N VAL A 10 -61.97 67.06 6.81
CA VAL A 10 -61.46 66.36 8.00
C VAL A 10 -61.40 64.84 7.75
N ALA A 11 -62.44 64.27 7.15
CA ALA A 11 -62.46 62.86 6.80
C ALA A 11 -61.40 62.50 5.74
N PHE A 12 -61.20 63.38 4.75
CA PHE A 12 -60.17 63.19 3.72
C PHE A 12 -58.74 63.24 4.32
N LEU A 13 -58.46 64.20 5.20
CA LEU A 13 -57.19 64.29 5.92
C LEU A 13 -56.95 63.08 6.83
N PHE A 14 -58.00 62.52 7.44
CA PHE A 14 -57.91 61.29 8.24
C PHE A 14 -57.50 60.07 7.39
N TRP A 15 -58.10 59.89 6.22
CA TRP A 15 -57.74 58.78 5.31
C TRP A 15 -56.32 58.93 4.75
N ILE A 16 -55.86 60.15 4.48
CA ILE A 16 -54.46 60.41 4.11
C ILE A 16 -53.52 60.04 5.26
N ALA A 17 -53.82 60.47 6.49
CA ALA A 17 -53.02 60.13 7.66
C ALA A 17 -52.98 58.61 7.92
N LEU A 18 -54.12 57.93 7.74
CA LEU A 18 -54.21 56.47 7.84
C LEU A 18 -53.37 55.78 6.75
N GLY A 19 -53.45 56.25 5.50
CA GLY A 19 -52.65 55.74 4.39
C GLY A 19 -51.14 55.89 4.61
N ILE A 20 -50.71 57.06 5.10
CA ILE A 20 -49.31 57.32 5.48
C ILE A 20 -48.89 56.37 6.62
N GLY A 21 -49.75 56.17 7.62
CA GLY A 21 -49.51 55.22 8.71
C GLY A 21 -49.31 53.79 8.24
N VAL A 22 -50.15 53.30 7.33
CA VAL A 22 -50.04 51.94 6.76
C VAL A 22 -48.76 51.80 5.94
N VAL A 23 -48.43 52.78 5.10
CA VAL A 23 -47.18 52.77 4.32
C VAL A 23 -45.96 52.79 5.25
N ALA A 24 -45.97 53.58 6.32
CA ALA A 24 -44.89 53.61 7.30
C ALA A 24 -44.73 52.25 8.01
N VAL A 25 -45.84 51.58 8.37
CA VAL A 25 -45.80 50.24 8.97
C VAL A 25 -45.25 49.21 7.97
N ILE A 26 -45.68 49.25 6.70
CA ILE A 26 -45.16 48.38 5.65
C ILE A 26 -43.66 48.63 5.45
N LEU A 27 -43.22 49.89 5.40
CA LEU A 27 -41.80 50.24 5.29
C LEU A 27 -41.00 49.76 6.50
N ILE A 28 -41.55 49.83 7.72
CA ILE A 28 -40.90 49.28 8.92
C ILE A 28 -40.78 47.75 8.83
N ILE A 29 -41.81 47.06 8.34
CA ILE A 29 -41.80 45.61 8.15
C ILE A 29 -40.79 45.23 7.07
N VAL A 30 -40.80 45.90 5.91
CA VAL A 30 -39.85 45.70 4.81
C VAL A 30 -38.43 46.01 5.25
N PHE A 31 -38.21 47.09 5.99
CA PHE A 31 -36.89 47.46 6.50
C PHE A 31 -36.40 46.47 7.56
N ARG A 32 -37.28 45.94 8.42
CA ARG A 32 -36.96 44.81 9.31
C ARG A 32 -36.61 43.55 8.53
N TYR A 33 -37.29 43.28 7.43
CA TYR A 33 -37.03 42.14 6.55
C TYR A 33 -35.67 42.28 5.83
N LEU A 34 -35.38 43.45 5.25
CA LEU A 34 -34.10 43.74 4.61
C LEU A 34 -32.91 43.77 5.59
N LYS A 35 -33.11 44.24 6.82
CA LYS A 35 -32.07 44.22 7.86
C LYS A 35 -31.79 42.80 8.39
N LYS A 36 -32.76 41.89 8.30
CA LYS A 36 -32.61 40.47 8.66
C LYS A 36 -31.67 39.75 7.69
N ASP A 37 -31.72 40.06 6.40
CA ASP A 37 -30.79 39.52 5.39
C ASP A 37 -29.37 40.09 5.54
N ASN A 38 -29.21 41.36 5.93
CA ASN A 38 -27.89 42.00 6.03
C ASN A 38 -27.14 41.74 7.35
N ALA A 39 -27.83 41.34 8.42
CA ALA A 39 -27.21 41.19 9.74
C ALA A 39 -26.16 40.05 9.78
N MET A 40 -26.51 38.87 9.27
CA MET A 40 -25.61 37.72 9.28
C MET A 40 -24.49 37.81 8.24
N GLY A 41 -24.67 38.59 7.18
CA GLY A 41 -23.60 38.86 6.20
C GLY A 41 -22.37 39.52 6.83
N SER A 42 -22.55 40.37 7.85
CA SER A 42 -21.43 40.98 8.58
C SER A 42 -20.66 39.97 9.44
N VAL A 43 -21.36 39.04 10.09
CA VAL A 43 -20.75 37.95 10.86
C VAL A 43 -20.00 37.01 9.91
N GLU A 44 -20.62 36.62 8.80
CA GLU A 44 -20.01 35.77 7.78
C GLU A 44 -18.73 36.40 7.20
N SER A 45 -18.76 37.71 6.91
CA SER A 45 -17.59 38.47 6.46
C SER A 45 -16.45 38.46 7.49
N LEU A 46 -16.78 38.62 8.78
CA LEU A 46 -15.78 38.53 9.86
C LEU A 46 -15.18 37.13 9.98
N ILE A 47 -15.97 36.07 9.81
CA ILE A 47 -15.47 34.70 9.75
C ILE A 47 -14.52 34.51 8.54
N LYS A 48 -14.92 34.98 7.35
CA LYS A 48 -14.10 34.88 6.13
C LYS A 48 -12.78 35.64 6.23
N THR A 49 -12.77 36.77 6.93
CA THR A 49 -11.57 37.59 7.17
C THR A 49 -10.71 37.10 8.36
N GLY A 50 -11.09 36.00 9.01
CA GLY A 50 -10.36 35.42 10.14
C GLY A 50 -10.52 36.17 11.47
N ASN A 51 -11.43 37.17 11.53
CA ASN A 51 -11.69 37.97 12.73
C ASN A 51 -12.67 37.23 13.68
N PHE A 52 -12.30 36.04 14.13
CA PHE A 52 -13.20 35.13 14.84
C PHE A 52 -13.71 35.68 16.18
N SER A 53 -12.89 36.43 16.93
CA SER A 53 -13.30 37.04 18.20
C SER A 53 -14.40 38.10 18.02
N LYS A 54 -14.26 38.96 17.00
CA LYS A 54 -15.27 39.96 16.64
C LYS A 54 -16.53 39.29 16.09
N ALA A 55 -16.37 38.27 15.25
CA ALA A 55 -17.48 37.48 14.73
C ALA A 55 -18.29 36.85 15.88
N LEU A 56 -17.61 36.26 16.87
CA LEU A 56 -18.22 35.65 18.04
C LEU A 56 -19.03 36.67 18.85
N ALA A 57 -18.42 37.81 19.18
CA ALA A 57 -19.09 38.86 19.96
C ALA A 57 -20.34 39.40 19.23
N LEU A 58 -20.24 39.60 17.91
CA LEU A 58 -21.35 40.06 17.09
C LEU A 58 -22.47 39.00 17.00
N ALA A 59 -22.12 37.74 16.77
CA ALA A 59 -23.08 36.64 16.70
C ALA A 59 -23.80 36.40 18.03
N GLN A 60 -23.09 36.49 19.17
CA GLN A 60 -23.69 36.40 20.51
C GLN A 60 -24.66 37.56 20.79
N LYS A 61 -24.36 38.77 20.29
CA LYS A 61 -25.29 39.90 20.38
C LYS A 61 -26.59 39.61 19.61
N HIS A 62 -26.49 39.01 18.42
CA HIS A 62 -27.66 38.60 17.64
C HIS A 62 -28.45 37.47 18.31
N GLN A 63 -27.77 36.53 18.97
CA GLN A 63 -28.42 35.43 19.68
C GLN A 63 -29.36 35.92 20.80
N LYS A 64 -29.00 36.99 21.51
CA LYS A 64 -29.86 37.58 22.57
C LYS A 64 -31.22 38.04 22.03
N GLY A 65 -31.28 38.50 20.78
CA GLY A 65 -32.52 38.93 20.13
C GLY A 65 -33.34 37.77 19.56
N ASN A 66 -32.69 36.69 19.12
CA ASN A 66 -33.33 35.50 18.54
C ASN A 66 -32.67 34.20 19.04
N PRO A 67 -33.02 33.71 20.24
CA PRO A 67 -32.31 32.59 20.88
C PRO A 67 -32.39 31.26 20.13
N ASN A 68 -33.42 31.07 19.28
CA ASN A 68 -33.63 29.83 18.56
C ASN A 68 -33.15 29.83 17.09
N ASP A 69 -32.51 30.91 16.64
CA ASP A 69 -32.00 31.00 15.27
C ASP A 69 -30.80 30.06 15.07
N TYR A 70 -30.98 29.02 14.23
CA TYR A 70 -29.95 28.03 13.95
C TYR A 70 -28.79 28.60 13.12
N VAL A 71 -29.03 29.65 12.32
CA VAL A 71 -28.00 30.31 11.51
C VAL A 71 -27.04 31.06 12.43
N VAL A 72 -27.59 31.79 13.42
CA VAL A 72 -26.77 32.48 14.43
C VAL A 72 -25.93 31.48 15.23
N LYS A 73 -26.53 30.37 15.68
CA LYS A 73 -25.81 29.29 16.40
C LYS A 73 -24.69 28.68 15.54
N TYR A 74 -24.95 28.47 14.24
CA TYR A 74 -23.95 27.96 13.30
C TYR A 74 -22.74 28.91 13.16
N TYR A 75 -22.96 30.21 13.05
CA TYR A 75 -21.86 31.17 12.97
C TYR A 75 -21.10 31.33 14.30
N ILE A 76 -21.78 31.22 15.44
CA ILE A 76 -21.09 31.12 16.75
C ILE A 76 -20.17 29.90 16.76
N ALA A 77 -20.66 28.74 16.29
CA ALA A 77 -19.86 27.52 16.22
C ALA A 77 -18.65 27.66 15.28
N GLN A 78 -18.82 28.31 14.12
CA GLN A 78 -17.70 28.61 13.22
C GLN A 78 -16.67 29.55 13.85
N ALA A 79 -17.11 30.55 14.63
CA ALA A 79 -16.22 31.45 15.33
C ALA A 79 -15.39 30.69 16.37
N TYR A 80 -16.02 29.82 17.18
CA TYR A 80 -15.30 28.95 18.12
C TYR A 80 -14.36 27.97 17.41
N GLU A 81 -14.76 27.41 16.26
CA GLU A 81 -13.91 26.52 15.45
C GLU A 81 -12.63 27.27 14.98
N GLY A 82 -12.78 28.51 14.51
CA GLY A 82 -11.66 29.37 14.11
C GLY A 82 -10.77 29.82 15.28
N LEU A 83 -11.32 29.88 16.50
CA LEU A 83 -10.58 30.11 17.74
C LEU A 83 -9.94 28.85 18.32
N HIS A 84 -10.05 27.70 17.63
CA HIS A 84 -9.59 26.39 18.09
C HIS A 84 -10.26 25.88 19.40
N ASP A 85 -11.36 26.50 19.83
CA ASP A 85 -12.21 26.00 20.92
C ASP A 85 -13.20 24.98 20.35
N TYR A 86 -12.71 23.75 20.17
CA TYR A 86 -13.47 22.66 19.55
C TYR A 86 -14.62 22.14 20.41
N ASP A 87 -14.57 22.31 21.73
CA ASP A 87 -15.63 21.88 22.63
C ASP A 87 -16.82 22.84 22.54
N SER A 88 -16.58 24.15 22.62
CA SER A 88 -17.63 25.15 22.39
C SER A 88 -18.17 25.06 20.96
N ALA A 89 -17.30 24.87 19.96
CA ALA A 89 -17.74 24.70 18.59
C ALA A 89 -18.69 23.49 18.44
N ALA A 90 -18.38 22.36 19.07
CA ALA A 90 -19.21 21.15 19.01
C ALA A 90 -20.58 21.40 19.63
N HIS A 91 -20.61 21.99 20.83
CA HIS A 91 -21.83 22.34 21.52
C HIS A 91 -22.75 23.24 20.70
N TYR A 92 -22.19 24.29 20.06
CA TYR A 92 -22.99 25.21 19.26
C TYR A 92 -23.39 24.62 17.90
N TYR A 93 -22.56 23.79 17.28
CA TYR A 93 -22.91 23.06 16.06
C TYR A 93 -24.04 22.05 16.31
N GLU A 94 -24.01 21.30 17.43
CA GLU A 94 -25.09 20.40 17.84
C GLU A 94 -26.39 21.19 18.06
N LYS A 95 -26.35 22.29 18.81
CA LYS A 95 -27.52 23.16 19.02
C LYS A 95 -28.05 23.75 17.72
N ALA A 96 -27.16 24.11 16.78
CA ALA A 96 -27.55 24.56 15.45
C ALA A 96 -28.25 23.44 14.68
N SER A 97 -27.73 22.20 14.74
CA SER A 97 -28.32 21.04 14.07
C SER A 97 -29.73 20.73 14.58
N VAL A 98 -29.94 20.71 15.91
CA VAL A 98 -31.25 20.46 16.54
C VAL A 98 -32.26 21.56 16.20
N ALA A 99 -31.83 22.81 16.29
CA ALA A 99 -32.69 23.95 15.94
C ALA A 99 -33.03 23.96 14.45
N ALA A 100 -32.09 23.54 13.60
CA ALA A 100 -32.32 23.39 12.17
C ALA A 100 -33.30 22.25 11.88
N SER A 101 -33.23 21.10 12.58
CA SER A 101 -34.19 20.00 12.39
C SER A 101 -35.66 20.41 12.58
N SER A 102 -35.92 21.41 13.43
CA SER A 102 -37.28 21.94 13.68
C SER A 102 -37.70 23.07 12.72
N SER A 103 -36.78 23.56 11.89
CA SER A 103 -37.04 24.63 10.90
C SER A 103 -37.54 24.04 9.58
N HIS A 104 -38.46 24.75 8.91
CA HIS A 104 -38.94 24.38 7.57
C HIS A 104 -37.97 24.81 6.45
N ASN A 105 -36.95 25.60 6.76
CA ASN A 105 -35.93 26.01 5.78
C ASN A 105 -34.80 24.97 5.73
N ASP A 106 -34.72 24.22 4.63
CA ASP A 106 -33.81 23.10 4.44
C ASP A 106 -32.44 23.47 3.85
N GLU A 107 -32.26 24.70 3.33
CA GLU A 107 -31.11 25.04 2.46
C GLU A 107 -29.75 24.93 3.17
N MET A 108 -29.66 25.35 4.44
CA MET A 108 -28.42 25.31 5.22
C MET A 108 -28.21 24.02 6.02
N LYS A 109 -29.22 23.14 6.14
CA LYS A 109 -29.11 21.92 6.96
C LYS A 109 -27.97 21.00 6.53
N PRO A 110 -27.76 20.71 5.22
CA PRO A 110 -26.64 19.89 4.77
C PRO A 110 -25.28 20.45 5.17
N GLN A 111 -25.12 21.78 5.11
CA GLN A 111 -23.87 22.44 5.46
C GLN A 111 -23.59 22.35 6.97
N ILE A 112 -24.62 22.51 7.80
CA ILE A 112 -24.53 22.35 9.26
C ILE A 112 -24.14 20.92 9.61
N TYR A 113 -24.84 19.92 9.07
CA TYR A 113 -24.54 18.50 9.33
C TYR A 113 -23.13 18.12 8.86
N LEU A 114 -22.69 18.61 7.69
CA LEU A 114 -21.31 18.42 7.24
C LEU A 114 -20.30 18.98 8.26
N LYS A 115 -20.53 20.19 8.78
CA LYS A 115 -19.63 20.81 9.77
C LYS A 115 -19.61 20.07 11.09
N VAL A 116 -20.77 19.63 11.58
CA VAL A 116 -20.89 18.79 12.77
C VAL A 116 -20.10 17.48 12.58
N GLY A 117 -20.30 16.80 11.45
CA GLY A 117 -19.59 15.56 11.13
C GLY A 117 -18.07 15.74 11.04
N GLN A 118 -17.60 16.82 10.41
CA GLN A 118 -16.17 17.15 10.35
C GLN A 118 -15.58 17.37 11.75
N LEU A 119 -16.32 18.03 12.64
CA LEU A 119 -15.85 18.28 14.00
C LEU A 119 -15.83 17.00 14.84
N TYR A 120 -16.85 16.16 14.78
CA TYR A 120 -16.82 14.86 15.45
C TYR A 120 -15.69 13.97 14.94
N LYS A 121 -15.39 14.00 13.63
CA LYS A 121 -14.22 13.32 13.06
C LYS A 121 -12.92 13.83 13.70
N LYS A 122 -12.75 15.14 13.86
CA LYS A 122 -11.59 15.73 14.58
C LYS A 122 -11.52 15.27 16.04
N LYS A 123 -12.66 15.14 16.73
CA LYS A 123 -12.77 14.61 18.10
C LYS A 123 -12.64 13.08 18.17
N ARG A 124 -12.38 12.39 17.06
CA ARG A 124 -12.31 10.92 16.94
C ARG A 124 -13.62 10.18 17.28
N MET A 125 -14.74 10.89 17.27
CA MET A 125 -16.10 10.35 17.44
C MET A 125 -16.61 9.88 16.07
N TYR A 126 -16.04 8.79 15.58
CA TYR A 126 -16.20 8.36 14.19
C TYR A 126 -17.61 7.88 13.84
N LYS A 127 -18.33 7.26 14.79
CA LYS A 127 -19.69 6.76 14.54
C LYS A 127 -20.67 7.92 14.36
N GLU A 128 -20.57 8.92 15.24
CA GLU A 128 -21.35 10.14 15.23
C GLU A 128 -21.06 10.94 13.98
N ALA A 129 -19.77 11.14 13.66
CA ALA A 129 -19.34 11.83 12.44
C ALA A 129 -19.96 11.21 11.17
N LEU A 130 -19.89 9.88 11.06
CA LEU A 130 -20.48 9.15 9.94
C LEU A 130 -22.00 9.33 9.90
N GLY A 131 -22.69 9.28 11.05
CA GLY A 131 -24.13 9.51 11.14
C GLY A 131 -24.55 10.86 10.54
N TYR A 132 -23.84 11.95 10.87
CA TYR A 132 -24.12 13.27 10.29
C TYR A 132 -23.82 13.34 8.78
N PHE A 133 -22.78 12.67 8.30
CA PHE A 133 -22.54 12.58 6.86
C PHE A 133 -23.66 11.81 6.14
N LEU A 134 -24.16 10.72 6.72
CA LEU A 134 -25.26 9.95 6.17
C LEU A 134 -26.56 10.76 6.11
N LEU A 135 -26.84 11.62 7.10
CA LEU A 135 -27.99 12.53 7.04
C LEU A 135 -27.94 13.48 5.83
N VAL A 136 -26.74 13.92 5.44
CA VAL A 136 -26.58 14.73 4.23
C VAL A 136 -26.75 13.88 2.97
N LEU A 137 -26.17 12.68 2.93
CA LEU A 137 -26.24 11.79 1.77
C LEU A 137 -27.64 11.21 1.54
N ASP A 138 -28.49 11.11 2.57
CA ASP A 138 -29.91 10.74 2.44
C ASP A 138 -30.67 11.77 1.59
N LYS A 139 -30.38 13.06 1.78
CA LYS A 139 -31.03 14.16 1.05
C LYS A 139 -30.33 14.51 -0.25
N ILE A 140 -29.01 14.45 -0.27
CA ILE A 140 -28.17 14.82 -1.41
C ILE A 140 -27.14 13.71 -1.63
N PRO A 141 -27.53 12.59 -2.28
CA PRO A 141 -26.65 11.43 -2.50
C PRO A 141 -25.38 11.75 -3.29
N THR A 142 -25.39 12.85 -4.04
CA THR A 142 -24.30 13.31 -4.92
C THR A 142 -23.44 14.41 -4.29
N HIS A 143 -23.63 14.73 -3.01
CA HIS A 143 -22.91 15.82 -2.33
C HIS A 143 -21.42 15.52 -2.23
N SER A 144 -20.63 16.03 -3.19
CA SER A 144 -19.25 15.57 -3.43
C SER A 144 -18.32 15.69 -2.23
N LYS A 145 -18.44 16.78 -1.45
CA LYS A 145 -17.61 16.99 -0.26
C LYS A 145 -17.93 15.99 0.86
N VAL A 146 -19.20 15.60 1.00
CA VAL A 146 -19.63 14.66 2.05
C VAL A 146 -19.28 13.24 1.63
N LEU A 147 -19.47 12.90 0.36
CA LEU A 147 -18.99 11.63 -0.19
C LEU A 147 -17.50 11.43 0.11
N TYR A 148 -16.67 12.45 -0.14
CA TYR A 148 -15.23 12.36 0.17
C TYR A 148 -14.96 12.21 1.67
N GLU A 149 -15.57 13.05 2.53
CA GLU A 149 -15.32 13.02 3.97
C GLU A 149 -15.79 11.72 4.64
N ALA A 150 -16.95 11.21 4.24
CA ALA A 150 -17.48 9.92 4.67
C ALA A 150 -16.58 8.77 4.19
N SER A 151 -16.14 8.81 2.93
CA SER A 151 -15.25 7.79 2.38
C SER A 151 -13.88 7.77 3.06
N SER A 152 -13.28 8.94 3.30
CA SER A 152 -12.03 9.08 4.05
C SER A 152 -12.18 8.53 5.46
N LEU A 153 -13.26 8.87 6.16
CA LEU A 153 -13.54 8.34 7.50
C LEU A 153 -13.71 6.81 7.48
N LEU A 154 -14.43 6.27 6.49
CA LEU A 154 -14.62 4.83 6.32
C LEU A 154 -13.30 4.13 6.00
N PHE A 155 -12.45 4.74 5.19
CA PHE A 155 -11.11 4.23 4.89
C PHE A 155 -10.23 4.19 6.16
N ASP A 156 -10.20 5.28 6.93
CA ASP A 156 -9.42 5.38 8.18
C ASP A 156 -9.90 4.38 9.23
N THR A 157 -11.20 4.04 9.21
CA THR A 157 -11.82 3.01 10.06
C THR A 157 -11.81 1.62 9.43
N LYS A 158 -11.02 1.41 8.37
CA LYS A 158 -10.82 0.14 7.64
C LYS A 158 -12.08 -0.47 7.01
N ASN A 159 -13.14 0.31 6.84
CA ASN A 159 -14.35 -0.09 6.12
C ASN A 159 -14.20 0.22 4.61
N PHE A 160 -13.23 -0.47 3.99
CA PHE A 160 -12.83 -0.22 2.60
C PHE A 160 -13.95 -0.45 1.60
N GLN A 161 -14.84 -1.42 1.85
CA GLN A 161 -15.97 -1.72 0.95
C GLN A 161 -16.94 -0.55 0.85
N LYS A 162 -17.34 0.05 1.99
CA LYS A 162 -18.23 1.22 1.97
C LYS A 162 -17.52 2.46 1.44
N ALA A 163 -16.24 2.62 1.75
CA ALA A 163 -15.42 3.70 1.19
C ALA A 163 -15.39 3.62 -0.35
N LYS A 164 -15.12 2.44 -0.91
CA LYS A 164 -15.15 2.18 -2.36
C LYS A 164 -16.48 2.63 -2.98
N GLY A 165 -17.61 2.19 -2.43
CA GLY A 165 -18.93 2.55 -2.98
C GLY A 165 -19.19 4.07 -3.05
N TYR A 166 -18.87 4.83 -2.00
CA TYR A 166 -19.03 6.29 -2.03
C TYR A 166 -18.00 6.98 -2.94
N LEU A 167 -16.78 6.45 -3.05
CA LEU A 167 -15.74 6.98 -3.92
C LEU A 167 -16.05 6.73 -5.40
N GLU A 168 -16.63 5.59 -5.75
CA GLU A 168 -17.10 5.31 -7.11
C GLU A 168 -18.16 6.34 -7.54
N THR A 169 -19.12 6.64 -6.66
CA THR A 169 -20.10 7.71 -6.92
C THR A 169 -19.40 9.07 -7.07
N LEU A 170 -18.44 9.40 -6.20
CA LEU A 170 -17.72 10.66 -6.27
C LEU A 170 -16.89 10.81 -7.54
N VAL A 171 -16.17 9.78 -7.98
CA VAL A 171 -15.33 9.80 -9.19
C VAL A 171 -16.20 9.86 -10.45
N LYS A 172 -17.42 9.30 -10.44
CA LYS A 172 -18.38 9.48 -11.54
C LYS A 172 -18.82 10.94 -11.69
N ILE A 173 -19.07 11.63 -10.57
CA ILE A 173 -19.53 13.04 -10.57
C ILE A 173 -18.37 14.00 -10.82
N LYS A 174 -17.19 13.72 -10.26
CA LYS A 174 -15.98 14.53 -10.39
C LYS A 174 -14.81 13.66 -10.86
N PRO A 175 -14.72 13.38 -12.17
CA PRO A 175 -13.67 12.53 -12.73
C PRO A 175 -12.26 13.02 -12.42
N ASP A 176 -12.05 14.34 -12.37
CA ASP A 176 -10.72 14.95 -12.17
C ASP A 176 -10.33 15.12 -10.70
N ASN A 177 -11.12 14.59 -9.76
CA ASN A 177 -10.78 14.64 -8.34
C ASN A 177 -9.66 13.62 -8.00
N VAL A 178 -8.42 14.10 -8.06
CA VAL A 178 -7.19 13.34 -7.75
C VAL A 178 -7.28 12.62 -6.41
N LYS A 179 -7.68 13.34 -5.35
CA LYS A 179 -7.76 12.78 -3.99
C LYS A 179 -8.78 11.64 -3.89
N ALA A 180 -9.95 11.81 -4.51
CA ALA A 180 -10.97 10.78 -4.52
C ALA A 180 -10.52 9.54 -5.31
N ARG A 181 -9.89 9.73 -6.47
CA ARG A 181 -9.39 8.62 -7.31
C ARG A 181 -8.25 7.87 -6.64
N LEU A 182 -7.33 8.58 -5.97
CA LEU A 182 -6.28 7.95 -5.17
C LEU A 182 -6.87 7.12 -4.04
N LEU A 183 -7.80 7.68 -3.27
CA LEU A 183 -8.42 6.96 -2.16
C LEU A 183 -9.23 5.76 -2.64
N LEU A 184 -9.84 5.84 -3.84
CA LEU A 184 -10.52 4.71 -4.48
C LEU A 184 -9.53 3.59 -4.81
N GLY A 185 -8.43 3.93 -5.48
CA GLY A 185 -7.36 2.96 -5.78
C GLY A 185 -6.78 2.30 -4.52
N LYS A 186 -6.55 3.08 -3.46
CA LYS A 186 -6.14 2.56 -2.14
C LYS A 186 -7.19 1.63 -1.54
N SER A 187 -8.47 1.97 -1.63
CA SER A 187 -9.56 1.14 -1.11
C SER A 187 -9.62 -0.20 -1.83
N CYS A 188 -9.53 -0.22 -3.17
CA CYS A 188 -9.44 -1.44 -3.95
C CYS A 188 -8.20 -2.27 -3.59
N TYR A 189 -7.05 -1.63 -3.36
CA TYR A 189 -5.84 -2.32 -2.93
C TYR A 189 -6.02 -3.06 -1.60
N HIS A 190 -6.59 -2.41 -0.59
CA HIS A 190 -6.84 -3.03 0.73
C HIS A 190 -7.94 -4.09 0.70
N LEU A 191 -8.77 -4.12 -0.35
CA LEU A 191 -9.73 -5.19 -0.63
C LEU A 191 -9.11 -6.36 -1.42
N ASN A 192 -7.81 -6.33 -1.71
CA ASN A 192 -7.11 -7.26 -2.61
C ASN A 192 -7.62 -7.26 -4.07
N GLU A 193 -8.34 -6.21 -4.47
CA GLU A 193 -8.82 -5.99 -5.83
C GLU A 193 -7.72 -5.29 -6.66
N PHE A 194 -6.56 -5.95 -6.80
CA PHE A 194 -5.34 -5.32 -7.31
C PHE A 194 -5.46 -4.86 -8.78
N ASN A 195 -6.28 -5.52 -9.59
CA ASN A 195 -6.55 -5.08 -10.96
C ASN A 195 -7.32 -3.76 -10.99
N ASP A 196 -8.36 -3.63 -10.17
CA ASP A 196 -9.17 -2.40 -10.05
C ASP A 196 -8.31 -1.26 -9.48
N ALA A 197 -7.51 -1.55 -8.45
CA ALA A 197 -6.56 -0.59 -7.89
C ALA A 197 -5.63 -0.02 -8.97
N ALA A 198 -5.00 -0.89 -9.76
CA ALA A 198 -4.14 -0.46 -10.87
C ALA A 198 -4.91 0.35 -11.92
N SER A 199 -6.14 -0.05 -12.28
CA SER A 199 -6.96 0.66 -13.28
C SER A 199 -7.29 2.10 -12.89
N HIS A 200 -7.44 2.38 -11.59
CA HIS A 200 -7.66 3.74 -11.08
C HIS A 200 -6.36 4.54 -10.91
N LEU A 201 -5.28 3.88 -10.51
CA LEU A 201 -4.01 4.54 -10.17
C LEU A 201 -3.10 4.78 -11.38
N GLU A 202 -3.06 3.89 -12.37
CA GLU A 202 -2.22 4.04 -13.57
C GLU A 202 -2.51 5.34 -14.35
N PRO A 203 -3.77 5.66 -14.74
CA PRO A 203 -4.08 6.92 -15.41
C PRO A 203 -3.97 8.13 -14.48
N LEU A 204 -4.03 7.92 -13.16
CA LEU A 204 -3.85 9.00 -12.19
C LEU A 204 -2.38 9.42 -12.12
N VAL A 205 -1.48 8.46 -11.89
CA VAL A 205 -0.02 8.69 -11.81
C VAL A 205 0.51 9.31 -13.10
N ALA A 206 -0.01 8.89 -14.28
CA ALA A 206 0.39 9.46 -15.56
C ALA A 206 0.06 10.96 -15.73
N LYS A 207 -0.88 11.51 -14.96
CA LYS A 207 -1.30 12.92 -15.01
C LYS A 207 -0.70 13.78 -13.89
N MET A 208 -0.12 13.16 -12.88
CA MET A 208 0.44 13.86 -11.72
C MET A 208 1.89 14.29 -11.98
N GLN A 209 2.32 15.31 -11.26
CA GLN A 209 3.71 15.75 -11.24
C GLN A 209 4.43 15.13 -10.04
N ASN A 210 5.74 14.89 -10.16
CA ASN A 210 6.54 14.34 -9.06
C ASN A 210 6.53 15.22 -7.79
N SER A 211 6.26 16.52 -7.94
CA SER A 211 6.12 17.47 -6.82
C SER A 211 4.76 17.39 -6.11
N ASP A 212 3.78 16.67 -6.63
CA ASP A 212 2.48 16.55 -5.98
C ASP A 212 2.61 15.77 -4.67
N PRO A 213 2.04 16.27 -3.55
CA PRO A 213 2.18 15.63 -2.23
C PRO A 213 1.72 14.17 -2.19
N ASP A 214 0.75 13.83 -3.05
CA ASP A 214 0.13 12.51 -3.14
C ASP A 214 0.82 11.58 -4.17
N TYR A 215 1.79 12.09 -4.96
CA TYR A 215 2.39 11.35 -6.08
C TYR A 215 3.13 10.10 -5.63
N LYS A 216 4.02 10.24 -4.65
CA LYS A 216 4.82 9.14 -4.10
C LYS A 216 3.92 8.00 -3.62
N ASP A 217 2.86 8.35 -2.89
CA ASP A 217 1.93 7.39 -2.33
C ASP A 217 1.13 6.69 -3.44
N ALA A 218 0.66 7.43 -4.44
CA ALA A 218 0.00 6.86 -5.61
C ALA A 218 0.88 5.86 -6.38
N VAL A 219 2.17 6.20 -6.59
CA VAL A 219 3.15 5.33 -7.25
C VAL A 219 3.39 4.05 -6.44
N TYR A 220 3.51 4.12 -5.11
CA TYR A 220 3.71 2.93 -4.29
C TYR A 220 2.54 1.97 -4.35
N TYR A 221 1.31 2.46 -4.16
CA TYR A 221 0.12 1.62 -4.28
C TYR A 221 -0.04 1.04 -5.70
N LEU A 222 0.28 1.82 -6.74
CA LEU A 222 0.26 1.34 -8.12
C LEU A 222 1.29 0.24 -8.35
N ALA A 223 2.54 0.45 -7.95
CA ALA A 223 3.62 -0.52 -8.14
C ALA A 223 3.35 -1.83 -7.40
N ASP A 224 2.86 -1.77 -6.16
CA ASP A 224 2.51 -2.97 -5.39
C ASP A 224 1.33 -3.71 -6.04
N ALA A 225 0.29 -3.00 -6.49
CA ALA A 225 -0.84 -3.61 -7.22
C ALA A 225 -0.40 -4.26 -8.54
N LEU A 226 0.49 -3.61 -9.30
CA LEU A 226 1.05 -4.15 -10.54
C LEU A 226 1.91 -5.39 -10.27
N ALA A 227 2.75 -5.38 -9.23
CA ALA A 227 3.57 -6.52 -8.84
C ALA A 227 2.72 -7.72 -8.39
N LEU A 228 1.66 -7.49 -7.61
CA LEU A 228 0.72 -8.53 -7.16
C LEU A 228 -0.10 -9.13 -8.31
N THR A 229 -0.32 -8.35 -9.37
CA THR A 229 -0.94 -8.81 -10.62
C THR A 229 0.08 -9.31 -11.66
N LYS A 230 1.33 -9.56 -11.23
CA LYS A 230 2.45 -10.08 -12.05
C LYS A 230 2.85 -9.18 -13.23
N ARG A 231 2.42 -7.92 -13.25
CA ARG A 231 2.82 -6.90 -14.21
C ARG A 231 4.11 -6.23 -13.75
N TYR A 232 5.18 -7.02 -13.65
CA TYR A 232 6.43 -6.60 -13.01
C TYR A 232 7.14 -5.45 -13.74
N ASP A 233 7.13 -5.43 -15.07
CA ASP A 233 7.78 -4.37 -15.85
C ASP A 233 7.18 -3.00 -15.54
N LYS A 234 5.85 -2.91 -15.63
CA LYS A 234 5.11 -1.69 -15.28
C LYS A 234 5.33 -1.27 -13.82
N ALA A 235 5.45 -2.23 -12.90
CA ALA A 235 5.72 -1.93 -11.50
C ALA A 235 7.11 -1.29 -11.31
N VAL A 236 8.13 -1.82 -12.00
CA VAL A 236 9.48 -1.25 -12.00
C VAL A 236 9.49 0.13 -12.66
N ASP A 237 8.78 0.31 -13.79
CA ASP A 237 8.70 1.61 -14.48
C ASP A 237 8.06 2.67 -13.58
N ALA A 238 6.95 2.33 -12.91
CA ALA A 238 6.28 3.23 -11.98
C ALA A 238 7.20 3.66 -10.84
N LEU A 239 7.92 2.72 -10.21
CA LEU A 239 8.89 3.02 -9.15
C LEU A 239 10.09 3.83 -9.65
N SER A 240 10.52 3.60 -10.89
CA SER A 240 11.67 4.29 -11.48
C SER A 240 11.47 5.81 -11.54
N ASN A 241 10.22 6.27 -11.66
CA ASN A 241 9.88 7.69 -11.62
C ASN A 241 10.25 8.38 -10.30
N LEU A 242 10.37 7.62 -9.20
CA LEU A 242 10.74 8.13 -7.88
C LEU A 242 12.26 8.10 -7.61
N MET A 243 13.06 7.51 -8.50
CA MET A 243 14.51 7.34 -8.26
C MET A 243 15.30 8.65 -8.25
N ASN A 244 14.74 9.74 -8.75
CA ASN A 244 15.41 11.06 -8.73
C ASN A 244 15.29 11.75 -7.36
N ASP A 245 14.38 11.29 -6.48
CA ASP A 245 14.24 11.84 -5.14
C ASP A 245 15.30 11.23 -4.20
N LYS A 246 16.33 12.02 -3.91
CA LYS A 246 17.48 11.63 -3.07
C LYS A 246 17.06 11.22 -1.66
N MET A 247 15.96 11.73 -1.12
CA MET A 247 15.53 11.43 0.24
C MET A 247 15.00 10.00 0.37
N ILE A 248 14.50 9.42 -0.73
CA ILE A 248 13.83 8.11 -0.75
C ILE A 248 14.48 7.13 -1.74
N PHE A 249 15.59 7.52 -2.36
CA PHE A 249 16.26 6.78 -3.43
C PHE A 249 16.52 5.32 -3.04
N GLU A 250 17.08 5.09 -1.85
CA GLU A 250 17.40 3.74 -1.36
C GLU A 250 16.13 2.91 -1.07
N ASP A 251 15.09 3.53 -0.50
CA ASP A 251 13.80 2.85 -0.26
C ASP A 251 13.15 2.38 -1.57
N VAL A 252 13.18 3.25 -2.59
CA VAL A 252 12.66 2.94 -3.93
C VAL A 252 13.46 1.81 -4.57
N LEU A 253 14.79 1.86 -4.45
CA LEU A 253 15.69 0.85 -4.97
C LEU A 253 15.40 -0.53 -4.37
N LEU A 254 15.22 -0.62 -3.05
CA LEU A 254 14.86 -1.87 -2.39
C LEU A 254 13.49 -2.39 -2.84
N LYS A 255 12.51 -1.50 -3.03
CA LYS A 255 11.22 -1.88 -3.63
C LYS A 255 11.37 -2.45 -5.04
N ILE A 256 12.19 -1.83 -5.89
CA ILE A 256 12.45 -2.32 -7.25
C ILE A 256 13.09 -3.71 -7.22
N VAL A 257 14.13 -3.92 -6.40
CA VAL A 257 14.76 -5.24 -6.30
C VAL A 257 13.77 -6.30 -5.82
N ASN A 258 12.93 -6.00 -4.84
CA ASN A 258 11.89 -6.93 -4.39
C ASN A 258 10.90 -7.30 -5.52
N VAL A 259 10.54 -6.34 -6.38
CA VAL A 259 9.71 -6.61 -7.57
C VAL A 259 10.46 -7.48 -8.58
N LEU A 260 11.75 -7.21 -8.83
CA LEU A 260 12.58 -8.02 -9.73
C LEU A 260 12.79 -9.45 -9.21
N VAL A 261 12.99 -9.63 -7.90
CA VAL A 261 13.07 -10.96 -7.26
C VAL A 261 11.77 -11.74 -7.47
N ARG A 262 10.60 -11.09 -7.33
CA ARG A 262 9.29 -11.70 -7.61
C ARG A 262 9.08 -12.03 -9.09
N SER A 263 9.67 -11.26 -10.00
CA SER A 263 9.62 -11.54 -11.44
C SER A 263 10.46 -12.76 -11.85
N ASN A 264 11.33 -13.25 -10.96
CA ASN A 264 12.21 -14.40 -11.18
C ASN A 264 13.12 -14.24 -12.41
N ASN A 265 13.45 -13.00 -12.78
CA ASN A 265 14.36 -12.68 -13.86
C ASN A 265 15.76 -12.38 -13.29
N LEU A 266 16.59 -13.43 -13.16
CA LEU A 266 17.90 -13.34 -12.53
C LEU A 266 18.81 -12.28 -13.18
N GLN A 267 18.80 -12.20 -14.51
CA GLN A 267 19.63 -11.25 -15.24
C GLN A 267 19.35 -9.81 -14.81
N ARG A 268 18.07 -9.43 -14.77
CA ARG A 268 17.67 -8.07 -14.37
C ARG A 268 17.98 -7.78 -12.90
N ILE A 269 17.84 -8.76 -12.00
CA ILE A 269 18.19 -8.60 -10.58
C ILE A 269 19.68 -8.29 -10.45
N MET A 270 20.53 -9.05 -11.16
CA MET A 270 21.97 -8.88 -11.10
C MET A 270 22.43 -7.57 -11.75
N ASP A 271 21.91 -7.22 -12.92
CA ASP A 271 22.24 -5.98 -13.61
C ASP A 271 21.84 -4.76 -12.77
N PHE A 272 20.63 -4.79 -12.21
CA PHE A 272 20.14 -3.72 -11.35
C PHE A 272 21.01 -3.59 -10.08
N SER A 273 21.26 -4.70 -9.38
CA SER A 273 22.06 -4.64 -8.14
C SER A 273 23.49 -4.18 -8.41
N ASN A 274 24.17 -4.74 -9.42
CA ASN A 274 25.53 -4.35 -9.78
C ASN A 274 25.65 -2.86 -10.13
N ARG A 275 24.62 -2.27 -10.75
CA ARG A 275 24.59 -0.84 -11.05
C ARG A 275 24.62 0.04 -9.80
N TYR A 276 24.03 -0.41 -8.69
CA TYR A 276 23.83 0.43 -7.50
C TYR A 276 24.64 0.05 -6.27
N LEU A 277 25.25 -1.14 -6.20
CA LEU A 277 26.00 -1.63 -5.03
C LEU A 277 27.11 -0.70 -4.52
N ASN A 278 27.60 0.23 -5.35
CA ASN A 278 28.70 1.15 -5.00
C ASN A 278 28.25 2.60 -4.74
N VAL A 279 26.95 2.90 -4.84
CA VAL A 279 26.41 4.26 -4.66
C VAL A 279 25.34 4.36 -3.56
N VAL A 280 25.13 3.28 -2.82
CA VAL A 280 24.16 3.19 -1.72
C VAL A 280 24.86 3.07 -0.37
N SER A 281 24.14 3.38 0.70
CA SER A 281 24.60 3.18 2.06
C SER A 281 24.99 1.72 2.34
N PRO A 282 25.89 1.46 3.32
CA PRO A 282 26.25 0.09 3.71
C PRO A 282 25.02 -0.77 4.05
N SER A 283 24.02 -0.20 4.73
CA SER A 283 22.79 -0.92 5.10
C SER A 283 21.98 -1.39 3.88
N THR A 284 21.80 -0.52 2.89
CA THR A 284 21.12 -0.85 1.64
C THR A 284 21.95 -1.80 0.79
N LYS A 285 23.29 -1.66 0.79
CA LYS A 285 24.21 -2.59 0.13
C LYS A 285 24.04 -4.02 0.64
N VAL A 286 23.95 -4.21 1.96
CA VAL A 286 23.70 -5.52 2.58
C VAL A 286 22.37 -6.10 2.09
N ALA A 287 21.31 -5.30 2.10
CA ALA A 287 20.00 -5.74 1.63
C ALA A 287 20.03 -6.17 0.15
N LEU A 288 20.71 -5.43 -0.73
CA LEU A 288 20.83 -5.78 -2.14
C LEU A 288 21.61 -7.08 -2.38
N LEU A 289 22.73 -7.25 -1.68
CA LEU A 289 23.51 -8.48 -1.73
C LEU A 289 22.69 -9.67 -1.22
N TYR A 290 21.93 -9.47 -0.14
CA TYR A 290 21.05 -10.49 0.43
C TYR A 290 19.95 -10.93 -0.54
N GLU A 291 19.20 -9.98 -1.11
CA GLU A 291 18.10 -10.28 -2.02
C GLU A 291 18.61 -10.90 -3.34
N SER A 292 19.74 -10.41 -3.85
CA SER A 292 20.40 -10.98 -5.04
C SER A 292 20.94 -12.39 -4.79
N GLY A 293 21.58 -12.60 -3.63
CA GLY A 293 22.06 -13.92 -3.20
C GLY A 293 20.91 -14.92 -3.06
N SER A 294 19.78 -14.48 -2.50
CA SER A 294 18.57 -15.29 -2.38
C SER A 294 17.99 -15.69 -3.74
N ALA A 295 17.98 -14.75 -4.70
CA ALA A 295 17.56 -15.04 -6.06
C ALA A 295 18.49 -16.04 -6.77
N LEU A 296 19.81 -15.85 -6.66
CA LEU A 296 20.81 -16.79 -7.20
C LEU A 296 20.68 -18.18 -6.60
N PHE A 297 20.48 -18.26 -5.28
CA PHE A 297 20.34 -19.54 -4.59
C PHE A 297 19.11 -20.30 -5.07
N LYS A 298 17.97 -19.59 -5.21
CA LYS A 298 16.73 -20.17 -5.75
C LYS A 298 16.89 -20.63 -7.21
N ASP A 299 17.67 -19.89 -8.00
CA ASP A 299 17.99 -20.27 -9.37
C ASP A 299 18.94 -21.49 -9.44
N GLY A 300 19.66 -21.80 -8.35
CA GLY A 300 20.63 -22.91 -8.27
C GLY A 300 22.08 -22.48 -8.48
N GLU A 301 22.36 -21.19 -8.55
CA GLU A 301 23.70 -20.59 -8.59
C GLU A 301 24.29 -20.50 -7.17
N VAL A 302 24.50 -21.67 -6.55
CA VAL A 302 24.79 -21.81 -5.11
C VAL A 302 26.02 -21.00 -4.67
N TYR A 303 27.14 -21.13 -5.38
CA TYR A 303 28.39 -20.46 -4.98
C TYR A 303 28.32 -18.95 -5.13
N ARG A 304 27.73 -18.48 -6.24
CA ARG A 304 27.51 -17.04 -6.44
C ARG A 304 26.65 -16.47 -5.33
N ALA A 305 25.58 -17.18 -4.93
CA ALA A 305 24.75 -16.79 -3.79
C ALA A 305 25.55 -16.73 -2.48
N LEU A 306 26.33 -17.78 -2.17
CA LEU A 306 27.15 -17.85 -0.95
C LEU A 306 28.19 -16.73 -0.89
N TYR A 307 28.82 -16.38 -2.02
CA TYR A 307 29.76 -15.26 -2.08
C TYR A 307 29.06 -13.92 -1.81
N LEU A 308 27.90 -13.65 -2.41
CA LEU A 308 27.15 -12.41 -2.11
C LEU A 308 26.72 -12.34 -0.65
N TRP A 309 26.22 -13.44 -0.08
CA TRP A 309 25.83 -13.49 1.33
C TRP A 309 27.01 -13.34 2.29
N ARG A 310 28.17 -13.92 1.95
CA ARG A 310 29.41 -13.70 2.70
C ARG A 310 29.81 -12.23 2.64
N ASP A 311 29.80 -11.62 1.46
CA ASP A 311 30.16 -10.22 1.28
C ASP A 311 29.17 -9.31 2.05
N ALA A 312 27.88 -9.65 2.07
CA ALA A 312 26.87 -8.96 2.89
C ALA A 312 27.20 -9.07 4.40
N ALA A 313 27.58 -10.26 4.88
CA ALA A 313 27.92 -10.50 6.27
C ALA A 313 29.24 -9.83 6.71
N THR A 314 30.13 -9.45 5.78
CA THR A 314 31.31 -8.63 6.10
C THR A 314 30.92 -7.21 6.50
N ILE A 315 29.77 -6.72 6.04
CA ILE A 315 29.25 -5.38 6.34
C ILE A 315 28.31 -5.43 7.55
N ASP A 316 27.34 -6.35 7.57
CA ASP A 316 26.48 -6.60 8.72
C ASP A 316 26.30 -8.12 8.94
N LYS A 317 27.04 -8.62 9.92
CA LYS A 317 27.04 -10.06 10.28
C LYS A 317 25.71 -10.56 10.82
N ASN A 318 24.86 -9.69 11.37
CA ASN A 318 23.61 -10.06 12.04
C ASN A 318 22.37 -9.79 11.17
N TYR A 319 22.57 -9.48 9.89
CA TYR A 319 21.47 -9.17 8.98
C TYR A 319 20.62 -10.42 8.70
N LYS A 320 19.36 -10.39 9.14
CA LYS A 320 18.37 -11.47 8.98
C LYS A 320 18.95 -12.83 9.44
N ASP A 321 18.87 -13.83 8.58
CA ASP A 321 19.29 -15.23 8.76
C ASP A 321 20.67 -15.52 8.12
N LEU A 322 21.43 -14.50 7.72
CA LEU A 322 22.80 -14.68 7.20
C LEU A 322 23.71 -15.52 8.11
N PRO A 323 23.74 -15.33 9.45
CA PRO A 323 24.55 -16.18 10.33
C PRO A 323 24.25 -17.66 10.16
N ASP A 324 22.96 -18.00 10.09
CA ASP A 324 22.50 -19.38 10.03
C ASP A 324 22.75 -19.98 8.65
N ILE A 325 22.51 -19.21 7.57
CA ILE A 325 22.82 -19.60 6.19
C ILE A 325 24.32 -19.89 6.05
N LEU A 326 25.18 -18.97 6.47
CA LEU A 326 26.62 -19.11 6.33
C LEU A 326 27.19 -20.22 7.21
N LYS A 327 26.63 -20.42 8.42
CA LYS A 327 26.98 -21.57 9.27
C LYS A 327 26.59 -22.88 8.63
N LYS A 328 25.37 -22.99 8.09
CA LYS A 328 24.85 -24.19 7.41
C LYS A 328 25.70 -24.58 6.20
N TYR A 329 26.13 -23.59 5.42
CA TYR A 329 26.88 -23.80 4.17
C TYR A 329 28.39 -23.58 4.31
N ARG A 330 28.92 -23.51 5.53
CA ARG A 330 30.35 -23.31 5.80
C ARG A 330 31.24 -24.32 5.07
N VAL A 331 30.82 -25.58 5.02
CA VAL A 331 31.57 -26.65 4.33
C VAL A 331 31.78 -26.34 2.84
N LEU A 332 30.82 -25.69 2.17
CA LEU A 332 30.96 -25.30 0.77
C LEU A 332 31.93 -24.12 0.61
N LEU A 333 31.86 -23.14 1.51
CA LEU A 333 32.77 -21.98 1.53
C LEU A 333 34.22 -22.38 1.80
N ASP A 334 34.44 -23.34 2.70
CA ASP A 334 35.76 -23.85 3.06
C ASP A 334 36.36 -24.75 1.95
N ASN A 335 35.55 -25.18 0.96
CA ASN A 335 35.96 -26.09 -0.12
C ASN A 335 35.58 -25.56 -1.51
N PRO A 336 36.26 -24.54 -2.07
CA PRO A 336 35.90 -23.93 -3.36
C PRO A 336 35.88 -24.91 -4.55
N LYS A 337 36.64 -26.01 -4.50
CA LYS A 337 36.64 -27.03 -5.56
C LYS A 337 35.26 -27.66 -5.81
N MET A 338 34.41 -27.69 -4.79
CA MET A 338 33.02 -28.18 -4.86
C MET A 338 32.14 -27.34 -5.80
N GLU A 339 32.58 -26.13 -6.17
CA GLU A 339 31.93 -25.31 -7.20
C GLU A 339 31.83 -26.04 -8.54
N ASN A 340 32.83 -26.84 -8.91
CA ASN A 340 32.78 -27.62 -10.14
C ASN A 340 31.71 -28.72 -10.12
N ILE A 341 31.38 -29.25 -8.94
CA ILE A 341 30.35 -30.30 -8.77
C ILE A 341 28.94 -29.69 -8.79
N LEU A 342 28.76 -28.57 -8.09
CA LEU A 342 27.49 -27.84 -8.05
C LEU A 342 27.29 -26.89 -9.24
N SER A 343 28.25 -26.85 -10.18
CA SER A 343 28.17 -26.03 -11.38
C SER A 343 26.99 -26.45 -12.27
N LYS A 344 26.30 -25.43 -12.80
CA LYS A 344 25.31 -25.57 -13.87
C LYS A 344 25.95 -25.87 -15.22
N ASN A 345 27.23 -25.53 -15.41
CA ASN A 345 27.94 -25.83 -16.64
C ASN A 345 28.17 -27.35 -16.73
N THR A 346 27.37 -27.98 -17.59
CA THR A 346 27.35 -29.43 -17.75
C THR A 346 28.66 -30.00 -18.27
N VAL A 347 29.41 -29.25 -19.09
CA VAL A 347 30.71 -29.66 -19.61
C VAL A 347 31.76 -29.60 -18.50
N GLN A 348 31.84 -28.47 -17.79
CA GLN A 348 32.75 -28.32 -16.65
C GLN A 348 32.50 -29.39 -15.59
N PHE A 349 31.23 -29.65 -15.27
CA PHE A 349 30.85 -30.71 -14.36
C PHE A 349 31.30 -32.09 -14.86
N GLN A 350 31.00 -32.42 -16.12
CA GLN A 350 31.35 -33.72 -16.70
C GLN A 350 32.87 -33.94 -16.73
N ASP A 351 33.65 -32.93 -17.13
CA ASP A 351 35.11 -32.99 -17.14
C ASP A 351 35.69 -33.12 -15.73
N TYR A 352 35.09 -32.45 -14.76
CA TYR A 352 35.50 -32.54 -13.37
C TYR A 352 35.22 -33.93 -12.80
N VAL A 353 34.01 -34.44 -13.02
CA VAL A 353 33.60 -35.77 -12.59
C VAL A 353 34.41 -36.87 -13.28
N GLY A 354 34.70 -36.73 -14.57
CA GLY A 354 35.56 -37.65 -15.32
C GLY A 354 36.95 -37.80 -14.70
N ARG A 355 37.54 -36.68 -14.28
CA ARG A 355 38.83 -36.67 -13.56
C ARG A 355 38.71 -37.25 -12.16
N PHE A 356 37.70 -36.82 -11.41
CA PHE A 356 37.41 -37.25 -10.04
C PHE A 356 37.20 -38.77 -9.94
N LEU A 357 36.40 -39.36 -10.83
CA LEU A 357 36.11 -40.79 -10.85
C LEU A 357 37.06 -41.61 -11.74
N ARG A 358 38.03 -40.97 -12.42
CA ARG A 358 38.95 -41.62 -13.39
C ARG A 358 38.19 -42.44 -14.45
N LEU A 359 37.12 -41.86 -15.00
CA LEU A 359 36.22 -42.55 -15.93
C LEU A 359 36.88 -42.82 -17.28
N ARG A 360 36.57 -43.98 -17.88
CA ARG A 360 36.95 -44.29 -19.27
C ARG A 360 35.95 -43.69 -20.26
N THR A 361 36.37 -43.52 -21.51
CA THR A 361 35.61 -42.88 -22.60
C THR A 361 34.26 -43.53 -22.96
N ALA A 362 34.00 -44.78 -22.57
CA ALA A 362 32.77 -45.52 -22.88
C ALA A 362 31.66 -45.44 -21.79
N SER A 363 31.64 -44.39 -20.97
CA SER A 363 30.70 -44.28 -19.84
C SER A 363 29.32 -43.75 -20.27
N GLN A 364 28.22 -44.41 -19.87
CA GLN A 364 26.86 -43.90 -20.07
C GLN A 364 26.50 -42.93 -18.94
N ILE A 365 25.96 -41.75 -19.28
CA ILE A 365 25.58 -40.71 -18.31
C ILE A 365 24.08 -40.44 -18.38
N ILE A 366 23.39 -40.58 -17.25
CA ILE A 366 21.99 -40.18 -17.05
C ILE A 366 22.00 -38.89 -16.24
N LYS A 367 21.32 -37.86 -16.74
CA LYS A 367 21.34 -36.51 -16.16
C LYS A 367 19.98 -36.21 -15.54
N GLN A 368 19.93 -36.08 -14.21
CA GLN A 368 18.77 -35.55 -13.50
C GLN A 368 19.10 -34.19 -12.88
N GLN A 369 18.07 -33.48 -12.42
CA GLN A 369 18.22 -32.16 -11.81
C GLN A 369 19.08 -32.22 -10.52
N ASN A 370 18.77 -33.16 -9.62
CA ASN A 370 19.41 -33.25 -8.31
C ASN A 370 20.66 -34.12 -8.29
N TYR A 371 20.82 -35.03 -9.24
CA TYR A 371 21.93 -35.96 -9.31
C TYR A 371 22.21 -36.41 -10.74
N TRP A 372 23.44 -36.84 -11.02
CA TRP A 372 23.78 -37.52 -12.27
C TRP A 372 24.21 -38.96 -11.97
N ILE A 373 23.84 -39.88 -12.85
CA ILE A 373 24.25 -41.28 -12.77
C ILE A 373 25.24 -41.55 -13.89
N ILE A 374 26.36 -42.16 -13.54
CA ILE A 374 27.40 -42.56 -14.48
C ILE A 374 27.59 -44.06 -14.34
N LYS A 375 27.33 -44.79 -15.43
CA LYS A 375 27.45 -46.24 -15.49
C LYS A 375 28.79 -46.60 -16.14
N GLN A 376 29.59 -47.40 -15.44
CA GLN A 376 30.86 -47.90 -15.93
C GLN A 376 31.08 -49.35 -15.47
N SER A 377 31.10 -50.28 -16.43
CA SER A 377 31.19 -51.72 -16.15
C SER A 377 30.15 -52.12 -15.09
N ASP A 378 30.54 -52.82 -14.02
CA ASP A 378 29.63 -53.31 -12.97
C ASP A 378 29.42 -52.31 -11.82
N THR A 379 29.69 -51.02 -12.06
CA THR A 379 29.56 -49.95 -11.06
C THR A 379 28.75 -48.77 -11.59
N SER A 380 27.84 -48.27 -10.76
CA SER A 380 27.08 -47.05 -11.01
C SER A 380 27.44 -45.99 -9.98
N TYR A 381 27.84 -44.81 -10.45
CA TYR A 381 28.19 -43.67 -9.63
C TYR A 381 27.06 -42.64 -9.70
N VAL A 382 26.41 -42.37 -8.57
CA VAL A 382 25.40 -41.32 -8.44
C VAL A 382 26.05 -40.12 -7.77
N ILE A 383 26.18 -39.00 -8.49
CA ILE A 383 26.76 -37.77 -7.94
C ILE A 383 25.67 -36.75 -7.71
N CYS A 384 25.48 -36.37 -6.44
CA CYS A 384 24.58 -35.32 -6.02
C CYS A 384 25.06 -33.95 -6.52
N LYS A 385 24.14 -33.18 -7.10
CA LYS A 385 24.37 -31.84 -7.65
C LYS A 385 23.64 -30.74 -6.88
N VAL A 386 23.18 -31.03 -5.67
CA VAL A 386 22.42 -30.09 -4.85
C VAL A 386 23.05 -29.89 -3.48
N PRO A 387 22.94 -28.67 -2.89
CA PRO A 387 23.49 -28.36 -1.58
C PRO A 387 22.53 -28.77 -0.44
N PHE A 388 21.87 -29.92 -0.56
CA PHE A 388 20.95 -30.43 0.45
C PHE A 388 20.87 -31.97 0.36
N PRO A 389 20.43 -32.65 1.44
CA PRO A 389 20.32 -34.10 1.44
C PRO A 389 19.33 -34.59 0.37
N LEU A 390 19.61 -35.73 -0.26
CA LEU A 390 18.65 -36.35 -1.17
C LEU A 390 17.48 -36.97 -0.40
N THR A 391 16.29 -36.88 -0.98
CA THR A 391 15.01 -37.30 -0.41
C THR A 391 14.61 -38.70 -0.87
N PRO A 392 13.56 -39.32 -0.29
CA PRO A 392 13.05 -40.61 -0.77
C PRO A 392 12.60 -40.57 -2.24
N MET A 393 12.09 -39.42 -2.71
CA MET A 393 11.71 -39.22 -4.12
C MET A 393 12.93 -39.27 -5.03
N ASP A 394 14.07 -38.73 -4.59
CA ASP A 394 15.32 -38.82 -5.34
C ASP A 394 15.80 -40.28 -5.43
N LEU A 395 15.70 -41.05 -4.35
CA LEU A 395 16.06 -42.48 -4.35
C LEU A 395 15.17 -43.32 -5.25
N GLU A 396 13.87 -43.03 -5.29
CA GLU A 396 12.93 -43.68 -6.22
C GLU A 396 13.29 -43.36 -7.68
N GLY A 397 13.66 -42.10 -7.97
CA GLY A 397 14.18 -41.71 -9.28
C GLY A 397 15.45 -42.47 -9.65
N ILE A 398 16.42 -42.55 -8.73
CA ILE A 398 17.67 -43.30 -8.94
C ILE A 398 17.36 -44.78 -9.25
N SER A 399 16.44 -45.38 -8.49
CA SER A 399 15.98 -46.74 -8.70
C SER A 399 15.47 -46.97 -10.12
N LYS A 400 14.56 -46.08 -10.56
CA LYS A 400 13.96 -46.13 -11.89
C LYS A 400 14.99 -45.99 -13.01
N ASP A 401 15.95 -45.09 -12.84
CA ASP A 401 17.00 -44.81 -13.84
C ASP A 401 18.08 -45.91 -13.92
N LEU A 402 18.35 -46.59 -12.81
CA LEU A 402 19.29 -47.71 -12.78
C LEU A 402 18.70 -48.98 -13.42
N LYS A 403 17.38 -49.21 -13.28
CA LYS A 403 16.68 -50.48 -13.57
C LYS A 403 16.99 -51.58 -12.55
N SER A 404 16.05 -52.51 -12.37
CA SER A 404 16.12 -53.58 -11.35
C SER A 404 17.33 -54.50 -11.50
N GLU A 405 17.73 -54.85 -12.72
CA GLU A 405 18.87 -55.72 -12.99
C GLU A 405 20.21 -55.11 -12.54
N VAL A 406 20.38 -53.80 -12.75
CA VAL A 406 21.57 -53.07 -12.29
C VAL A 406 21.57 -52.99 -10.76
N ILE A 407 20.42 -52.74 -10.14
CA ILE A 407 20.31 -52.69 -8.68
C ILE A 407 20.62 -54.05 -8.03
N ALA A 408 20.29 -55.15 -8.71
CA ALA A 408 20.57 -56.49 -8.21
C ALA A 408 22.05 -56.87 -8.30
N ASN A 409 22.72 -56.49 -9.41
CA ASN A 409 24.01 -57.08 -9.79
C ASN A 409 25.20 -56.10 -9.70
N PHE A 410 24.97 -54.79 -9.53
CA PHE A 410 26.01 -53.77 -9.68
C PHE A 410 26.25 -53.03 -8.35
N THR A 411 27.48 -52.54 -8.17
CA THR A 411 27.80 -51.66 -7.04
C THR A 411 27.26 -50.26 -7.30
N ILE A 412 26.42 -49.73 -6.40
CA ILE A 412 25.87 -48.37 -6.51
C ILE A 412 26.55 -47.47 -5.48
N ASN A 413 27.42 -46.57 -5.93
CA ASN A 413 28.07 -45.59 -5.06
C ASN A 413 27.32 -44.25 -5.17
N VAL A 414 26.79 -43.76 -4.05
CA VAL A 414 26.08 -42.47 -3.98
C VAL A 414 26.99 -41.46 -3.30
N TYR A 415 27.38 -40.42 -4.02
CA TYR A 415 28.22 -39.33 -3.56
C TYR A 415 27.36 -38.11 -3.25
N SER A 416 27.18 -37.80 -1.96
CA SER A 416 26.36 -36.68 -1.51
C SER A 416 27.00 -35.95 -0.34
N LEU A 417 27.40 -34.69 -0.53
CA LEU A 417 28.02 -33.90 0.54
C LEU A 417 27.11 -33.81 1.78
N PHE A 418 25.82 -33.62 1.55
CA PHE A 418 24.80 -33.47 2.60
C PHE A 418 24.06 -34.76 2.93
N GLY A 419 24.49 -35.90 2.36
CA GLY A 419 23.90 -37.20 2.65
C GLY A 419 22.49 -37.39 2.10
N LEU A 420 21.70 -38.15 2.85
CA LEU A 420 20.31 -38.51 2.58
C LEU A 420 19.43 -38.08 3.76
N THR A 421 18.16 -37.80 3.53
CA THR A 421 17.23 -37.56 4.65
C THR A 421 16.95 -38.86 5.43
N PRO A 422 16.57 -38.81 6.73
CA PRO A 422 16.32 -40.00 7.52
C PRO A 422 15.26 -40.94 6.95
N GLU A 423 14.26 -40.40 6.25
CA GLU A 423 13.14 -41.15 5.67
C GLU A 423 13.60 -42.12 4.57
N CYS A 424 14.76 -41.86 3.96
CA CYS A 424 15.36 -42.73 2.96
C CYS A 424 15.67 -44.13 3.48
N GLY A 425 15.81 -44.32 4.80
CA GLY A 425 16.09 -45.63 5.41
C GLY A 425 15.04 -46.71 5.12
N ASN A 426 13.81 -46.31 4.80
CA ASN A 426 12.71 -47.23 4.46
C ASN A 426 12.67 -47.64 2.98
N HIS A 427 13.49 -46.99 2.13
CA HIS A 427 13.50 -47.24 0.70
C HIS A 427 14.34 -48.49 0.37
N PHE A 428 13.85 -49.37 -0.51
CA PHE A 428 14.51 -50.67 -0.75
C PHE A 428 15.94 -50.53 -1.34
N VAL A 429 16.19 -49.50 -2.15
CA VAL A 429 17.51 -49.20 -2.72
C VAL A 429 18.50 -48.70 -1.66
N PHE A 430 18.03 -48.17 -0.53
CA PHE A 430 18.91 -47.64 0.52
C PHE A 430 19.91 -48.68 1.05
N ARG A 431 19.48 -49.94 1.15
CA ARG A 431 20.35 -51.04 1.61
C ARG A 431 21.32 -51.56 0.53
N LYS A 432 21.17 -51.09 -0.70
CA LYS A 432 21.95 -51.50 -1.88
C LYS A 432 22.96 -50.44 -2.31
N ILE A 433 22.93 -49.26 -1.70
CA ILE A 433 23.86 -48.17 -2.00
C ILE A 433 25.01 -48.14 -1.00
N ASN A 434 26.18 -47.80 -1.52
CA ASN A 434 27.31 -47.35 -0.73
C ASN A 434 27.31 -45.81 -0.70
N LEU A 435 26.93 -45.23 0.43
CA LEU A 435 26.82 -43.78 0.58
C LEU A 435 28.17 -43.18 1.00
N VAL A 436 28.74 -42.35 0.12
CA VAL A 436 29.92 -41.53 0.37
C VAL A 436 29.45 -40.10 0.65
N GLN A 437 29.61 -39.64 1.89
CA GLN A 437 29.06 -38.35 2.33
C GLN A 437 30.00 -37.54 3.22
N GLY A 438 29.69 -36.25 3.41
CA GLY A 438 30.42 -35.35 4.30
C GLY A 438 31.94 -35.34 4.05
N ALA A 439 32.72 -35.61 5.10
CA ALA A 439 34.17 -35.60 5.03
C ALA A 439 34.75 -36.65 4.08
N ASP A 440 34.13 -37.83 3.98
CA ASP A 440 34.62 -38.89 3.09
C ASP A 440 34.37 -38.55 1.63
N PHE A 441 33.28 -37.83 1.33
CA PHE A 441 33.08 -37.26 0.00
C PHE A 441 34.17 -36.25 -0.35
N LEU A 442 34.48 -35.32 0.56
CA LEU A 442 35.51 -34.31 0.36
C LEU A 442 36.93 -34.91 0.23
N LYS A 443 37.26 -35.97 0.98
CA LYS A 443 38.55 -36.65 0.85
C LYS A 443 38.75 -37.25 -0.52
N ASN A 444 37.71 -37.83 -1.10
CA ASN A 444 37.78 -38.43 -2.44
C ASN A 444 37.95 -37.37 -3.56
N LEU A 445 37.65 -36.11 -3.25
CA LEU A 445 37.66 -34.95 -4.15
C LEU A 445 39.06 -34.34 -4.37
N VAL A 446 40.01 -34.70 -3.50
CA VAL A 446 41.42 -34.27 -3.50
C VAL A 446 42.28 -35.42 -4.01
#